data_AF-X0V3M6-F1
#
_entry.id   AF-X0V3M6-F1
#
_cell.length_a   1.000
_cell.length_b   1.000
_cell.length_c   1.000
_cell.angle_alpha   90.00
_cell.angle_beta   90.00
_cell.angle_gamma   90.00
#
_symmetry.space_group_name_H-M   'P 1'
#
loop_
_entity.id
_entity.type
_entity.pdbx_description
1 polymer ?
#
loop_
_entity_poly.entity_id
_entity_poly.type
_entity_poly.pdbx_seq_one_letter_code
_entity_poly.pdbx_strand_id
1 'polypeptide(L)'
;MHGDLFRKEFTIGKKIKRARVYISGLGFYELHVNGKKVGKRVLEPGWTDYKKRVLYSTYAVEKYLKEGENAVGIMLGNGRYIKAYGYSLPKVIMQLNIELVDGTRKSIVTDENWKTAQSPITANSIYDGETYDARIERPDWDTALYDDSDWDAAKIAEKPGGKLVSQASFPPVKVTRIMQPIEITNPKPGVYVYDFGQNFTGWVRLSISGPRGTRVNLRYAELLHEDGMLNTATNRGAKATDTYILKGEGKEVYEPRFTYHGFRYVEVTGFH
;
A
#
# COMPACT_ATOMS: atom_id res chain seq x y z
N MET A 1 8.81 -11.14 1.32
CA MET A 1 7.46 -11.65 1.03
C MET A 1 6.75 -10.56 0.25
N HIS A 2 6.15 -10.91 -0.90
CA HIS A 2 5.51 -9.97 -1.81
C HIS A 2 4.18 -9.45 -1.23
N GLY A 3 3.63 -8.40 -1.84
CA GLY A 3 2.25 -8.00 -1.64
C GLY A 3 1.32 -8.79 -2.55
N ASP A 4 0.04 -8.83 -2.20
CA ASP A 4 -1.00 -9.53 -2.94
C ASP A 4 -2.13 -8.58 -3.30
N LEU A 5 -2.77 -8.81 -4.44
CA LEU A 5 -3.99 -8.13 -4.90
C LEU A 5 -5.17 -9.07 -4.75
N PHE A 6 -6.30 -8.56 -4.25
CA PHE A 6 -7.57 -9.27 -4.17
C PHE A 6 -8.65 -8.44 -4.86
N ARG A 7 -9.45 -9.05 -5.73
CA ARG A 7 -10.53 -8.34 -6.43
C ARG A 7 -11.85 -9.12 -6.44
N LYS A 8 -12.95 -8.38 -6.56
CA LYS A 8 -14.28 -8.91 -6.84
C LYS A 8 -15.13 -7.90 -7.60
N GLU A 9 -15.78 -8.39 -8.65
CA GLU A 9 -16.80 -7.64 -9.39
C GLU A 9 -18.21 -7.94 -8.87
N PHE A 10 -19.10 -6.95 -9.02
CA PHE A 10 -20.51 -7.08 -8.67
C PHE A 10 -21.35 -6.01 -9.35
N THR A 11 -22.62 -6.32 -9.59
CA THR A 11 -23.58 -5.38 -10.20
C THR A 11 -24.48 -4.73 -9.15
N ILE A 12 -24.80 -3.45 -9.34
CA ILE A 12 -25.80 -2.70 -8.58
C ILE A 12 -26.91 -2.29 -9.56
N GLY A 13 -28.13 -2.80 -9.37
CA GLY A 13 -29.22 -2.59 -10.34
C GLY A 13 -30.05 -1.32 -10.13
N LYS A 14 -29.82 -0.55 -9.06
CA LYS A 14 -30.64 0.63 -8.73
C LYS A 14 -29.79 1.69 -8.04
N LYS A 15 -30.34 2.91 -7.98
CA LYS A 15 -29.73 4.04 -7.29
C LYS A 15 -29.35 3.73 -5.85
N ILE A 16 -28.11 4.06 -5.51
CA ILE A 16 -27.53 3.86 -4.19
C ILE A 16 -27.98 4.99 -3.27
N LYS A 17 -28.49 4.63 -2.09
CA LYS A 17 -28.81 5.55 -1.00
C LYS A 17 -27.63 5.74 -0.05
N ARG A 18 -26.96 4.64 0.31
CA ARG A 18 -25.82 4.63 1.24
C ARG A 18 -24.97 3.40 1.02
N ALA A 19 -23.64 3.53 1.14
CA ALA A 19 -22.75 2.37 1.13
C ALA A 19 -21.63 2.50 2.17
N ARG A 20 -21.33 1.42 2.90
CA ARG A 20 -20.29 1.39 3.92
C ARG A 20 -19.43 0.14 3.76
N VAL A 21 -18.11 0.32 3.67
CA VAL A 21 -17.14 -0.77 3.76
C VAL A 21 -16.62 -0.86 5.18
N TYR A 22 -16.55 -2.09 5.70
CA TYR A 22 -15.88 -2.48 6.93
C TYR A 22 -14.75 -3.42 6.53
N ILE A 23 -13.49 -3.07 6.83
CA ILE A 23 -12.33 -3.81 6.34
C ILE A 23 -11.22 -3.89 7.38
N SER A 24 -10.57 -5.05 7.44
CA SER A 24 -9.32 -5.27 8.15
C SER A 24 -8.41 -6.16 7.30
N GLY A 25 -7.31 -5.61 6.80
CA GLY A 25 -6.18 -6.39 6.28
C GLY A 25 -5.13 -6.56 7.37
N LEU A 26 -4.81 -7.80 7.76
CA LEU A 26 -3.78 -8.06 8.76
C LEU A 26 -2.40 -7.86 8.16
N GLY A 27 -1.63 -6.96 8.79
CA GLY A 27 -0.43 -6.39 8.19
C GLY A 27 -0.76 -4.96 7.81
N PHE A 28 -0.79 -4.66 6.52
CA PHE A 28 -1.40 -3.45 5.99
C PHE A 28 -2.31 -3.76 4.80
N TYR A 29 -3.24 -2.85 4.49
CA TYR A 29 -4.00 -2.87 3.25
C TYR A 29 -4.15 -1.48 2.62
N GLU A 30 -4.41 -1.50 1.32
CA GLU A 30 -4.95 -0.36 0.57
C GLU A 30 -6.23 -0.81 -0.15
N LEU A 31 -7.35 -0.10 0.10
CA LEU A 31 -8.66 -0.40 -0.48
C LEU A 31 -8.91 0.50 -1.69
N HIS A 32 -9.40 -0.09 -2.77
CA HIS A 32 -9.81 0.57 -3.99
C HIS A 32 -11.23 0.18 -4.38
N VAL A 33 -11.95 1.12 -4.99
CA VAL A 33 -13.29 0.90 -5.57
C VAL A 33 -13.34 1.62 -6.91
N ASN A 34 -13.60 0.86 -7.98
CA ASN A 34 -13.68 1.36 -9.35
C ASN A 34 -12.47 2.22 -9.75
N GLY A 35 -11.25 1.67 -9.61
CA GLY A 35 -10.00 2.33 -10.00
C GLY A 35 -9.54 3.46 -9.08
N LYS A 36 -10.18 3.63 -7.91
CA LYS A 36 -9.91 4.75 -7.01
C LYS A 36 -9.63 4.27 -5.59
N LYS A 37 -8.48 4.68 -5.05
CA LYS A 37 -8.14 4.52 -3.63
C LYS A 37 -9.21 5.14 -2.74
N VAL A 38 -9.67 4.37 -1.75
CA VAL A 38 -10.67 4.79 -0.77
C VAL A 38 -10.01 5.55 0.36
N GLY A 39 -10.38 6.82 0.50
CA GLY A 39 -9.86 7.70 1.55
C GLY A 39 -8.41 8.13 1.34
N LYS A 40 -7.82 8.71 2.39
CA LYS A 40 -6.44 9.24 2.43
C LYS A 40 -5.58 8.58 3.51
N ARG A 41 -6.10 7.50 4.12
CA ARG A 41 -5.42 6.77 5.18
C ARG A 41 -4.32 5.90 4.56
N VAL A 42 -3.26 5.68 5.30
CA VAL A 42 -2.07 4.92 4.90
C VAL A 42 -1.67 4.03 6.07
N LEU A 43 -0.93 2.94 5.81
CA LEU A 43 -0.46 2.01 6.86
C LEU A 43 -1.62 1.52 7.76
N GLU A 44 -2.74 1.15 7.12
CA GLU A 44 -3.96 0.70 7.78
C GLU A 44 -4.02 -0.84 7.85
N PRO A 45 -4.57 -1.44 8.92
CA PRO A 45 -4.99 -0.82 10.17
C PRO A 45 -3.81 -0.56 11.11
N GLY A 46 -4.06 0.12 12.22
CA GLY A 46 -3.09 0.32 13.29
C GLY A 46 -2.65 -1.00 13.94
N TRP A 47 -1.44 -0.98 14.49
CA TRP A 47 -0.85 -2.17 15.11
C TRP A 47 -1.47 -2.50 16.46
N THR A 48 -1.87 -3.77 16.63
CA THR A 48 -2.29 -4.37 17.90
C THR A 48 -1.67 -5.76 18.07
N ASP A 49 -1.83 -6.36 19.25
CA ASP A 49 -1.66 -7.81 19.41
C ASP A 49 -2.82 -8.51 18.66
N TYR A 50 -2.54 -8.98 17.44
CA TYR A 50 -3.54 -9.55 16.54
C TYR A 50 -4.17 -10.84 17.09
N LYS A 51 -3.55 -11.51 18.08
CA LYS A 51 -4.12 -12.68 18.76
C LYS A 51 -5.20 -12.31 19.77
N LYS A 52 -5.25 -11.04 20.21
CA LYS A 52 -6.23 -10.54 21.19
C LYS A 52 -7.22 -9.57 20.58
N ARG A 53 -6.75 -8.66 19.72
CA ARG A 53 -7.52 -7.58 19.13
C ARG A 53 -7.07 -7.31 17.70
N VAL A 54 -8.03 -7.24 16.78
CA VAL A 54 -7.81 -6.87 15.38
C VAL A 54 -8.63 -5.61 15.10
N LEU A 55 -7.99 -4.57 14.58
CA LEU A 55 -8.66 -3.33 14.26
C LEU A 55 -9.25 -3.38 12.85
N TYR A 56 -10.49 -2.91 12.70
CA TYR A 56 -11.11 -2.68 11.40
C TYR A 56 -11.43 -1.20 11.20
N SER A 57 -11.40 -0.77 9.94
CA SER A 57 -11.76 0.58 9.51
C SER A 57 -13.10 0.58 8.79
N THR A 58 -13.82 1.69 8.91
CA THR A 58 -15.10 1.92 8.22
C THR A 58 -14.98 3.10 7.26
N TYR A 59 -15.45 2.92 6.03
CA TYR A 59 -15.45 3.95 4.99
C TYR A 59 -16.85 4.16 4.41
N ALA A 60 -17.21 5.42 4.16
CA ALA A 60 -18.32 5.77 3.28
C ALA A 60 -17.84 5.66 1.83
N VAL A 61 -18.51 4.83 1.03
CA VAL A 61 -18.07 4.50 -0.33
C VAL A 61 -19.10 4.78 -1.42
N GLU A 62 -20.26 5.33 -1.09
CA GLU A 62 -21.34 5.66 -2.04
C GLU A 62 -20.84 6.48 -3.24
N LYS A 63 -19.92 7.41 -3.02
CA LYS A 63 -19.34 8.26 -4.09
C LYS A 63 -18.37 7.54 -5.04
N TYR A 64 -17.96 6.33 -4.70
CA TYR A 64 -17.06 5.52 -5.53
C TYR A 64 -17.83 4.50 -6.38
N LEU A 65 -19.08 4.22 -6.01
CA LEU A 65 -19.92 3.23 -6.67
C LEU A 65 -20.80 3.87 -7.74
N LYS A 66 -21.25 3.06 -8.69
CA LYS A 66 -22.17 3.45 -9.76
C LYS A 66 -23.28 2.41 -9.94
N GLU A 67 -24.38 2.79 -10.59
CA GLU A 67 -25.33 1.81 -11.12
C GLU A 67 -24.65 1.01 -12.25
N GLY A 68 -24.99 -0.28 -12.35
CA GLY A 68 -24.30 -1.23 -13.22
C GLY A 68 -23.12 -1.90 -12.52
N GLU A 69 -22.06 -2.16 -13.28
CA GLU A 69 -20.93 -2.98 -12.85
C GLU A 69 -19.94 -2.19 -12.00
N ASN A 70 -19.46 -2.82 -10.93
CA ASN A 70 -18.52 -2.26 -9.99
C ASN A 70 -17.46 -3.29 -9.64
N ALA A 71 -16.28 -2.83 -9.24
CA ALA A 71 -15.23 -3.65 -8.68
C ALA A 71 -14.73 -3.08 -7.35
N VAL A 72 -14.33 -3.98 -6.45
CA VAL A 72 -13.54 -3.66 -5.26
C VAL A 72 -12.19 -4.36 -5.40
N GLY A 73 -11.12 -3.61 -5.18
CA GLY A 73 -9.75 -4.10 -5.14
C GLY A 73 -9.13 -3.89 -3.76
N ILE A 74 -8.34 -4.84 -3.28
CA ILE A 74 -7.59 -4.74 -2.02
C ILE A 74 -6.16 -5.17 -2.28
N MET A 75 -5.19 -4.31 -1.94
CA MET A 75 -3.77 -4.66 -1.93
C MET A 75 -3.33 -4.93 -0.50
N LEU A 76 -2.60 -6.03 -0.25
CA LEU A 76 -2.08 -6.38 1.08
C LEU A 76 -0.56 -6.21 1.18
N GLY A 77 -0.12 -5.79 2.36
CA GLY A 77 1.27 -5.71 2.78
C GLY A 77 1.51 -6.40 4.12
N ASN A 78 2.77 -6.70 4.41
CA ASN A 78 3.19 -7.47 5.58
C ASN A 78 2.92 -6.74 6.90
N GLY A 79 3.19 -5.43 6.95
CA GLY A 79 3.13 -4.64 8.18
C GLY A 79 3.83 -5.35 9.35
N ARG A 80 3.13 -5.47 10.48
CA ARG A 80 3.60 -6.24 11.65
C ARG A 80 2.99 -7.65 11.76
N TYR A 81 2.18 -8.07 10.80
CA TYR A 81 1.57 -9.41 10.80
C TYR A 81 2.50 -10.38 10.07
N ILE A 82 3.60 -10.74 10.72
CA ILE A 82 4.68 -11.56 10.15
C ILE A 82 4.99 -12.77 11.03
N LYS A 83 5.53 -13.83 10.41
CA LYS A 83 5.93 -15.07 11.10
C LYS A 83 6.93 -14.84 12.23
N ALA A 84 7.88 -13.91 12.06
CA ALA A 84 8.88 -13.58 13.08
C ALA A 84 8.28 -13.05 14.40
N TYR A 85 7.06 -12.50 14.35
CA TYR A 85 6.29 -12.07 15.53
C TYR A 85 5.25 -13.11 15.97
N GLY A 86 5.34 -14.34 15.47
CA GLY A 86 4.44 -15.45 15.82
C GLY A 86 3.06 -15.36 15.16
N TYR A 87 2.95 -14.66 14.03
CA TYR A 87 1.75 -14.59 13.18
C TYR A 87 1.92 -15.42 11.89
N SER A 88 1.18 -15.09 10.83
CA SER A 88 1.17 -15.82 9.55
C SER A 88 1.30 -14.87 8.36
N LEU A 89 0.90 -15.30 7.17
CA LEU A 89 0.84 -14.44 5.97
C LEU A 89 -0.27 -13.38 6.11
N PRO A 90 -0.15 -12.22 5.45
CA PRO A 90 -1.23 -11.25 5.36
C PRO A 90 -2.56 -11.89 4.92
N LYS A 91 -3.66 -11.38 5.45
CA LYS A 91 -5.01 -11.85 5.14
C LYS A 91 -6.02 -10.74 5.32
N VAL A 92 -7.17 -10.83 4.67
CA VAL A 92 -8.18 -9.79 4.69
C VAL A 92 -9.55 -10.31 5.07
N ILE A 93 -10.31 -9.49 5.79
CA ILE A 93 -11.75 -9.62 5.92
C ILE A 93 -12.39 -8.28 5.53
N MET A 94 -13.40 -8.33 4.67
CA MET A 94 -14.14 -7.14 4.25
C MET A 94 -15.63 -7.45 4.12
N GLN A 95 -16.46 -6.50 4.54
CA GLN A 95 -17.89 -6.47 4.27
C GLN A 95 -18.29 -5.07 3.76
N LEU A 96 -18.87 -5.01 2.56
CA LEU A 96 -19.47 -3.83 1.95
C LEU A 96 -20.98 -3.96 2.04
N ASN A 97 -21.61 -3.07 2.80
CA ASN A 97 -23.06 -2.98 2.91
C ASN A 97 -23.57 -1.83 2.03
N ILE A 98 -24.54 -2.12 1.16
CA ILE A 98 -25.15 -1.17 0.23
C ILE A 98 -26.65 -1.12 0.53
N GLU A 99 -27.19 0.08 0.72
CA GLU A 99 -28.61 0.37 0.82
C GLU A 99 -29.03 1.14 -0.44
N LEU A 100 -30.08 0.67 -1.12
CA LEU A 100 -30.64 1.29 -2.32
C LEU A 100 -31.81 2.22 -1.94
N VAL A 101 -32.21 3.10 -2.86
CA VAL A 101 -33.27 4.09 -2.61
C VAL A 101 -34.64 3.48 -2.31
N ASP A 102 -34.90 2.27 -2.78
CA ASP A 102 -36.14 1.51 -2.54
C ASP A 102 -36.14 0.71 -1.24
N GLY A 103 -35.08 0.81 -0.43
CA GLY A 103 -34.92 0.08 0.82
C GLY A 103 -34.24 -1.28 0.68
N THR A 104 -33.97 -1.76 -0.55
CA THR A 104 -33.21 -3.00 -0.77
C THR A 104 -31.82 -2.88 -0.18
N ARG A 105 -31.33 -3.97 0.44
CA ARG A 105 -29.97 -4.06 0.99
C ARG A 105 -29.19 -5.16 0.30
N LYS A 106 -27.92 -4.90 0.02
CA LYS A 106 -26.98 -5.86 -0.55
C LYS A 106 -25.68 -5.85 0.25
N SER A 107 -25.09 -7.02 0.44
CA SER A 107 -23.78 -7.15 1.06
C SER A 107 -22.82 -7.85 0.12
N ILE A 108 -21.63 -7.29 -0.05
CA ILE A 108 -20.51 -7.96 -0.71
C ILE A 108 -19.51 -8.32 0.40
N VAL A 109 -19.15 -9.59 0.51
CA VAL A 109 -18.25 -10.11 1.55
C VAL A 109 -17.03 -10.76 0.92
N THR A 110 -15.90 -10.76 1.62
CA THR A 110 -14.75 -11.63 1.33
C THR A 110 -15.14 -13.10 1.49
N ASP A 111 -14.99 -13.86 0.41
CA ASP A 111 -15.32 -15.28 0.28
C ASP A 111 -14.41 -15.92 -0.79
N GLU A 112 -14.61 -17.20 -1.09
CA GLU A 112 -13.82 -17.98 -2.07
C GLU A 112 -14.07 -17.54 -3.53
N ASN A 113 -15.06 -16.69 -3.79
CA ASN A 113 -15.33 -16.16 -5.13
C ASN A 113 -14.51 -14.89 -5.43
N TRP A 114 -13.67 -14.45 -4.50
CA TRP A 114 -12.66 -13.43 -4.79
C TRP A 114 -11.51 -14.05 -5.57
N LYS A 115 -10.87 -13.25 -6.41
CA LYS A 115 -9.65 -13.64 -7.09
C LYS A 115 -8.44 -12.94 -6.48
N THR A 116 -7.27 -13.58 -6.58
CA THR A 116 -6.00 -13.06 -6.09
C THR A 116 -4.90 -13.16 -7.14
N ALA A 117 -3.99 -12.20 -7.13
CA ALA A 117 -2.79 -12.21 -7.97
C ALA A 117 -1.63 -11.48 -7.26
N GLN A 118 -0.41 -11.72 -7.73
CA GLN A 118 0.77 -11.02 -7.23
C GLN A 118 0.66 -9.50 -7.48
N SER A 119 1.03 -8.70 -6.47
CA SER A 119 1.17 -7.25 -6.58
C SER A 119 2.49 -6.85 -7.26
N PRO A 120 2.55 -5.67 -7.93
CA PRO A 120 3.83 -5.07 -8.32
C PRO A 120 4.76 -4.79 -7.13
N ILE A 121 4.25 -4.78 -5.89
CA ILE A 121 5.08 -4.82 -4.68
C ILE A 121 5.64 -6.23 -4.50
N THR A 122 6.88 -6.46 -4.93
CA THR A 122 7.53 -7.78 -4.87
C THR A 122 8.19 -8.06 -3.52
N ALA A 123 8.47 -7.01 -2.73
CA ALA A 123 8.88 -7.13 -1.33
C ALA A 123 8.43 -5.90 -0.53
N ASN A 124 8.03 -6.09 0.71
CA ASN A 124 7.79 -4.99 1.65
C ASN A 124 8.13 -5.38 3.08
N SER A 125 8.72 -4.45 3.82
CA SER A 125 9.08 -4.56 5.22
C SER A 125 9.05 -3.16 5.83
N ILE A 126 8.49 -3.02 7.04
CA ILE A 126 8.52 -1.74 7.76
C ILE A 126 9.98 -1.29 8.00
N TYR A 127 10.93 -2.24 8.15
CA TYR A 127 12.32 -1.92 8.44
C TYR A 127 13.19 -1.86 7.18
N ASP A 128 12.96 -2.75 6.22
CA ASP A 128 13.90 -2.90 5.09
C ASP A 128 13.50 -2.08 3.86
N GLY A 129 12.25 -1.59 3.82
CA GLY A 129 11.70 -0.84 2.70
C GLY A 129 10.80 -1.67 1.78
N GLU A 130 10.53 -1.13 0.60
CA GLU A 130 9.63 -1.70 -0.40
C GLU A 130 10.34 -1.86 -1.75
N THR A 131 10.18 -3.02 -2.41
CA THR A 131 10.58 -3.22 -3.81
C THR A 131 9.33 -3.26 -4.67
N TYR A 132 9.26 -2.36 -5.64
CA TYR A 132 8.17 -2.22 -6.59
C TYR A 132 8.68 -2.45 -8.02
N ASP A 133 8.08 -3.40 -8.73
CA ASP A 133 8.37 -3.67 -10.13
C ASP A 133 7.22 -3.21 -11.01
N ALA A 134 7.38 -2.06 -11.65
CA ALA A 134 6.32 -1.46 -12.47
C ALA A 134 6.04 -2.28 -13.74
N ARG A 135 6.98 -3.16 -14.15
CA ARG A 135 6.85 -3.98 -15.36
C ARG A 135 5.75 -5.02 -15.27
N ILE A 136 5.35 -5.37 -14.04
CA ILE A 136 4.30 -6.34 -13.72
C ILE A 136 3.05 -5.67 -13.14
N GLU A 137 2.93 -4.34 -13.28
CA GLU A 137 1.66 -3.66 -13.02
C GLU A 137 0.55 -4.30 -13.85
N ARG A 138 -0.64 -4.35 -13.25
CA ARG A 138 -1.88 -4.75 -13.91
C ARG A 138 -2.77 -3.51 -13.98
N PRO A 139 -2.69 -2.70 -15.05
CA PRO A 139 -3.52 -1.52 -15.18
C PRO A 139 -5.00 -1.87 -15.02
N ASP A 140 -5.74 -1.00 -14.32
CA ASP A 140 -7.19 -1.11 -14.15
C ASP A 140 -7.70 -2.40 -13.49
N TRP A 141 -6.83 -3.17 -12.82
CA TRP A 141 -7.19 -4.42 -12.12
C TRP A 141 -8.32 -4.28 -11.10
N ASP A 142 -8.49 -3.09 -10.54
CA ASP A 142 -9.47 -2.71 -9.53
C ASP A 142 -10.69 -1.96 -10.14
N THR A 143 -10.86 -2.06 -11.46
CA THR A 143 -12.05 -1.62 -12.19
C THR A 143 -12.93 -2.80 -12.60
N ALA A 144 -14.18 -2.52 -12.96
CA ALA A 144 -15.10 -3.54 -13.48
C ALA A 144 -14.75 -3.92 -14.92
N LEU A 145 -15.20 -5.10 -15.38
CA LEU A 145 -14.89 -5.66 -16.70
C LEU A 145 -13.40 -5.92 -16.95
N TYR A 146 -12.59 -6.03 -15.90
CA TYR A 146 -11.19 -6.41 -16.04
C TYR A 146 -11.12 -7.93 -16.20
N ASP A 147 -10.37 -8.39 -17.22
CA ASP A 147 -10.13 -9.81 -17.45
C ASP A 147 -9.19 -10.36 -16.37
N ASP A 148 -9.77 -11.03 -15.38
CA ASP A 148 -9.06 -11.70 -14.29
C ASP A 148 -9.06 -13.23 -14.47
N SER A 149 -9.18 -13.72 -15.70
CA SER A 149 -9.14 -15.16 -16.01
C SER A 149 -7.79 -15.81 -15.63
N ASP A 150 -6.70 -15.03 -15.60
CA ASP A 150 -5.36 -15.47 -15.18
C ASP A 150 -5.11 -15.34 -13.65
N TRP A 151 -6.10 -14.92 -12.87
CA TRP A 151 -5.99 -14.80 -11.41
C TRP A 151 -6.39 -16.10 -10.71
N ASP A 152 -5.72 -16.40 -9.61
CA ASP A 152 -6.05 -17.54 -8.76
C ASP A 152 -7.31 -17.27 -7.94
N ALA A 153 -8.03 -18.34 -7.56
CA ALA A 153 -9.10 -18.23 -6.57
C ALA A 153 -8.52 -17.93 -5.17
N ALA A 154 -9.13 -16.99 -4.46
CA ALA A 154 -8.77 -16.69 -3.08
C ALA A 154 -9.11 -17.87 -2.16
N LYS A 155 -8.25 -18.10 -1.15
CA LYS A 155 -8.44 -19.16 -0.16
C LYS A 155 -8.91 -18.61 1.17
N ILE A 156 -9.79 -19.33 1.85
CA ILE A 156 -10.20 -18.97 3.21
C ILE A 156 -9.00 -19.12 4.15
N ALA A 157 -8.62 -18.01 4.78
CA ALA A 157 -7.52 -17.97 5.73
C ALA A 157 -7.98 -18.30 7.15
N GLU A 158 -7.08 -18.91 7.94
CA GLU A 158 -7.32 -19.14 9.36
C GLU A 158 -7.53 -17.82 10.12
N LYS A 159 -8.41 -17.84 11.12
CA LYS A 159 -8.71 -16.68 11.96
C LYS A 159 -7.49 -16.30 12.81
N PRO A 160 -7.18 -15.00 12.99
CA PRO A 160 -6.01 -14.56 13.75
C PRO A 160 -6.14 -14.68 15.28
N GLY A 161 -7.28 -15.18 15.79
CA GLY A 161 -7.59 -15.32 17.22
C GLY A 161 -8.22 -14.05 17.85
N GLY A 162 -7.74 -12.86 17.48
CA GLY A 162 -8.22 -11.60 18.06
C GLY A 162 -9.64 -11.21 17.66
N LYS A 163 -10.33 -10.48 18.54
CA LYS A 163 -11.67 -9.93 18.26
C LYS A 163 -11.57 -8.69 17.37
N LEU A 164 -12.47 -8.56 16.39
CA LEU A 164 -12.60 -7.36 15.58
C LEU A 164 -13.12 -6.19 16.44
N VAL A 165 -12.39 -5.08 16.44
CA VAL A 165 -12.73 -3.85 17.16
C VAL A 165 -12.59 -2.66 16.21
N SER A 166 -13.50 -1.70 16.28
CA SER A 166 -13.42 -0.53 15.41
C SER A 166 -12.19 0.31 15.76
N GLN A 167 -11.45 0.73 14.73
CA GLN A 167 -10.35 1.69 14.86
C GLN A 167 -10.83 3.12 15.15
N ALA A 168 -12.14 3.39 15.08
CA ALA A 168 -12.69 4.74 15.17
C ALA A 168 -12.38 5.49 16.49
N SER A 169 -11.82 4.81 17.50
CA SER A 169 -11.40 5.40 18.76
C SER A 169 -10.13 6.27 18.70
N PHE A 170 -9.37 6.25 17.60
CA PHE A 170 -8.19 7.10 17.43
C PHE A 170 -7.97 7.59 16.00
N PRO A 171 -7.25 8.71 15.80
CA PRO A 171 -6.96 9.23 14.47
C PRO A 171 -6.13 8.24 13.63
N PRO A 172 -6.49 8.00 12.37
CA PRO A 172 -5.70 7.13 11.48
C PRO A 172 -4.45 7.84 10.99
N VAL A 173 -3.45 7.06 10.55
CA VAL A 173 -2.25 7.59 9.90
C VAL A 173 -2.62 8.14 8.51
N LYS A 174 -2.11 9.34 8.20
CA LYS A 174 -2.31 10.06 6.93
C LYS A 174 -1.02 10.80 6.57
N VAL A 175 -0.83 11.08 5.29
CA VAL A 175 0.17 12.07 4.85
C VAL A 175 -0.30 13.45 5.31
N THR A 176 0.46 14.09 6.20
CA THR A 176 0.12 15.39 6.81
C THR A 176 0.78 16.58 6.10
N ARG A 177 1.94 16.36 5.47
CA ARG A 177 2.73 17.39 4.79
C ARG A 177 3.51 16.77 3.63
N ILE A 178 3.66 17.52 2.54
CA ILE A 178 4.62 17.23 1.46
C ILE A 178 5.80 18.17 1.63
N MET A 179 7.02 17.64 1.65
CA MET A 179 8.26 18.39 1.77
C MET A 179 9.07 18.27 0.49
N GLN A 180 9.69 19.37 0.06
CA GLN A 180 10.65 19.36 -1.03
C GLN A 180 12.07 19.30 -0.45
N PRO A 181 13.01 18.62 -1.11
CA PRO A 181 14.42 18.72 -0.76
C PRO A 181 14.88 20.19 -0.93
N ILE A 182 15.71 20.65 0.01
CA ILE A 182 16.30 21.99 -0.02
C ILE A 182 17.65 22.02 -0.75
N GLU A 183 18.29 20.85 -0.88
CA GLU A 183 19.59 20.70 -1.52
C GLU A 183 19.72 19.32 -2.17
N ILE A 184 20.48 19.26 -3.26
CA ILE A 184 20.88 18.03 -3.95
C ILE A 184 22.38 18.08 -4.17
N THR A 185 23.09 17.07 -3.67
CA THR A 185 24.53 16.90 -3.89
C THR A 185 24.80 15.64 -4.71
N ASN A 186 26.02 15.56 -5.26
CA ASN A 186 26.49 14.41 -6.04
C ASN A 186 27.89 14.00 -5.54
N PRO A 187 27.99 13.40 -4.33
CA PRO A 187 29.28 13.12 -3.69
C PRO A 187 30.13 12.09 -4.45
N LYS A 188 29.50 11.23 -5.26
CA LYS A 188 30.17 10.26 -6.14
C LYS A 188 29.42 10.13 -7.46
N PRO A 189 30.09 9.92 -8.60
CA PRO A 189 29.42 9.75 -9.90
C PRO A 189 28.26 8.76 -9.84
N GLY A 190 27.06 9.20 -10.20
CA GLY A 190 25.83 8.39 -10.20
C GLY A 190 25.17 8.19 -8.82
N VAL A 191 25.64 8.91 -7.79
CA VAL A 191 25.07 8.91 -6.44
C VAL A 191 24.60 10.31 -6.12
N TYR A 192 23.28 10.50 -6.05
CA TYR A 192 22.68 11.79 -5.69
C TYR A 192 22.16 11.73 -4.25
N VAL A 193 22.50 12.73 -3.43
CA VAL A 193 22.00 12.83 -2.05
C VAL A 193 21.12 14.06 -1.92
N TYR A 194 19.89 13.85 -1.48
CA TYR A 194 18.87 14.88 -1.28
C TYR A 194 18.77 15.21 0.21
N ASP A 195 18.91 16.48 0.57
CA ASP A 195 18.67 16.97 1.94
C ASP A 195 17.30 17.65 2.03
N PHE A 196 16.45 17.21 2.95
CA PHE A 196 15.13 17.80 3.23
C PHE A 196 15.17 18.93 4.27
N GLY A 197 16.34 19.23 4.84
CA GLY A 197 16.56 20.29 5.84
C GLY A 197 16.02 19.96 7.23
N GLN A 198 15.32 18.84 7.38
CA GLN A 198 14.65 18.41 8.60
C GLN A 198 14.67 16.88 8.66
N ASN A 199 14.91 16.32 9.83
CA ASN A 199 14.67 14.89 10.08
C ASN A 199 13.17 14.68 10.36
N PHE A 200 12.50 13.79 9.62
CA PHE A 200 11.07 13.52 9.73
C PHE A 200 10.74 12.04 9.46
N THR A 201 9.47 11.68 9.60
CA THR A 201 8.99 10.32 9.31
C THR A 201 8.07 10.28 8.10
N GLY A 202 8.27 9.29 7.23
CA GLY A 202 7.47 9.12 6.01
C GLY A 202 8.23 8.36 4.95
N TRP A 203 8.11 8.79 3.70
CA TRP A 203 8.80 8.24 2.54
C TRP A 203 8.92 9.33 1.47
N VAL A 204 9.65 9.07 0.39
CA VAL A 204 9.70 9.99 -0.77
C VAL A 204 8.75 9.58 -1.89
N ARG A 205 8.30 10.59 -2.63
CA ARG A 205 7.67 10.43 -3.94
C ARG A 205 8.72 10.60 -5.02
N LEU A 206 9.07 9.53 -5.70
CA LEU A 206 9.98 9.55 -6.83
C LEU A 206 9.21 9.89 -8.10
N SER A 207 9.75 10.80 -8.91
CA SER A 207 9.28 11.01 -10.27
C SER A 207 10.44 10.91 -11.23
N ILE A 208 10.33 10.01 -12.21
CA ILE A 208 11.49 9.56 -12.99
C ILE A 208 11.06 9.13 -14.40
N SER A 209 11.99 9.19 -15.33
CA SER A 209 11.86 8.66 -16.69
C SER A 209 13.14 7.93 -17.03
N GLY A 210 13.02 6.83 -17.75
CA GLY A 210 14.19 6.04 -18.13
C GLY A 210 13.79 4.73 -18.81
N PRO A 211 14.77 3.93 -19.25
CA PRO A 211 14.52 2.66 -19.91
C PRO A 211 13.73 1.69 -19.02
N ARG A 212 12.93 0.84 -19.66
CA ARG A 212 12.26 -0.29 -19.00
C ARG A 212 13.29 -1.18 -18.32
N GLY A 213 13.05 -1.54 -17.06
CA GLY A 213 13.93 -2.39 -16.28
C GLY A 213 15.04 -1.66 -15.53
N THR A 214 15.20 -0.35 -15.71
CA THR A 214 16.11 0.45 -14.89
C THR A 214 15.70 0.32 -13.42
N ARG A 215 16.66 0.01 -12.56
CA ARG A 215 16.45 -0.19 -11.12
C ARG A 215 17.00 1.01 -10.35
N VAL A 216 16.11 1.73 -9.68
CA VAL A 216 16.43 2.92 -8.89
C VAL A 216 16.31 2.57 -7.41
N ASN A 217 17.35 2.81 -6.64
CA ASN A 217 17.32 2.58 -5.19
C ASN A 217 17.26 3.92 -4.45
N LEU A 218 16.44 3.95 -3.40
CA LEU A 218 16.23 5.07 -2.49
C LEU A 218 16.65 4.63 -1.10
N ARG A 219 17.84 5.04 -0.64
CA ARG A 219 18.32 4.74 0.71
C ARG A 219 18.09 5.93 1.63
N TYR A 220 17.66 5.68 2.85
CA TYR A 220 17.26 6.72 3.79
C TYR A 220 18.20 6.78 4.99
N ALA A 221 18.59 7.98 5.41
CA ALA A 221 19.35 8.16 6.66
C ALA A 221 19.08 9.50 7.37
N GLU A 222 19.46 9.55 8.64
CA GLU A 222 19.35 10.75 9.48
C GLU A 222 20.61 11.64 9.40
N LEU A 223 21.75 11.06 9.01
CA LEU A 223 23.07 11.69 9.05
C LEU A 223 23.84 11.47 7.74
N LEU A 224 24.84 12.32 7.50
CA LEU A 224 25.86 12.15 6.46
C LEU A 224 27.22 11.88 7.09
N HIS A 225 28.12 11.28 6.32
CA HIS A 225 29.56 11.28 6.58
C HIS A 225 30.19 12.61 6.12
N GLU A 226 31.44 12.87 6.51
CA GLU A 226 32.18 14.07 6.10
C GLU A 226 32.37 14.17 4.58
N ASP A 227 32.39 13.04 3.88
CA ASP A 227 32.49 12.97 2.41
C ASP A 227 31.14 13.22 1.69
N GLY A 228 30.08 13.53 2.44
CA GLY A 228 28.74 13.78 1.91
C GLY A 228 27.92 12.52 1.60
N MET A 229 28.47 11.32 1.80
CA MET A 229 27.73 10.07 1.64
C MET A 229 26.76 9.84 2.81
N LEU A 230 25.70 9.05 2.60
CA LEU A 230 24.78 8.66 3.68
C LEU A 230 25.50 7.90 4.80
N ASN A 231 25.20 8.28 6.04
CA ASN A 231 25.57 7.52 7.22
C ASN A 231 24.34 6.78 7.77
N THR A 232 24.24 5.48 7.47
CA THR A 232 23.11 4.63 7.90
C THR A 232 23.33 3.97 9.26
N ALA A 233 24.33 4.37 10.05
CA ALA A 233 24.62 3.74 11.34
C ALA A 233 23.44 3.81 12.32
N THR A 234 22.65 4.90 12.28
CA THR A 234 21.47 5.06 13.15
C THR A 234 20.32 4.10 12.81
N ASN A 235 20.27 3.60 11.57
CA ASN A 235 19.28 2.60 11.13
C ASN A 235 19.54 1.21 11.74
N ARG A 236 20.76 0.96 12.26
CA ARG A 236 21.17 -0.34 12.81
C ARG A 236 20.95 -1.48 11.80
N GLY A 237 20.08 -2.43 12.13
CA GLY A 237 19.77 -3.58 11.28
C GLY A 237 18.68 -3.31 10.23
N ALA A 238 18.03 -2.15 10.24
CA ALA A 238 17.03 -1.78 9.24
C ALA A 238 17.71 -1.30 7.97
N LYS A 239 17.40 -1.93 6.81
CA LYS A 239 17.98 -1.46 5.54
C LYS A 239 17.46 -0.08 5.13
N ALA A 240 16.19 0.23 5.46
CA ALA A 240 15.50 1.45 5.05
C ALA A 240 15.82 1.82 3.59
N THR A 241 15.50 0.90 2.66
CA THR A 241 15.81 1.06 1.25
C THR A 241 14.61 0.69 0.40
N ASP A 242 14.09 1.65 -0.36
CA ASP A 242 13.07 1.39 -1.36
C ASP A 242 13.71 1.17 -2.72
N THR A 243 13.09 0.35 -3.55
CA THR A 243 13.53 0.10 -4.92
C THR A 243 12.37 0.18 -5.88
N TYR A 244 12.55 0.96 -6.93
CA TYR A 244 11.64 1.03 -8.06
C TYR A 244 12.29 0.46 -9.33
N ILE A 245 11.59 -0.44 -10.03
CA ILE A 245 12.00 -0.94 -11.35
C ILE A 245 11.06 -0.35 -12.39
N LEU A 246 11.61 0.45 -13.31
CA LEU A 246 10.85 1.23 -14.29
C LEU A 246 10.15 0.32 -15.31
N LYS A 247 8.97 0.75 -15.77
CA LYS A 247 8.25 0.09 -16.87
C LYS A 247 8.61 0.66 -18.26
N GLY A 248 9.29 1.79 -18.30
CA GLY A 248 9.80 2.45 -19.51
C GLY A 248 8.78 3.35 -20.21
N GLU A 249 7.80 3.87 -19.47
CA GLU A 249 6.63 4.56 -20.03
C GLU A 249 6.60 6.03 -19.60
N GLY A 250 7.27 6.89 -20.36
CA GLY A 250 7.24 8.34 -20.15
C GLY A 250 7.71 8.76 -18.76
N LYS A 251 6.91 9.58 -18.08
CA LYS A 251 7.18 10.03 -16.71
C LYS A 251 6.42 9.16 -15.71
N GLU A 252 7.18 8.36 -14.98
CA GLU A 252 6.71 7.44 -13.96
C GLU A 252 6.72 8.12 -12.58
N VAL A 253 5.84 7.66 -11.70
CA VAL A 253 5.71 8.14 -10.32
C VAL A 253 5.62 6.94 -9.38
N TYR A 254 6.48 6.93 -8.38
CA TYR A 254 6.52 5.91 -7.35
C TYR A 254 6.40 6.52 -5.95
N GLU A 255 5.54 5.91 -5.13
CA GLU A 255 5.45 6.10 -3.69
C GLU A 255 5.30 4.73 -3.04
N PRO A 256 6.10 4.38 -2.01
CA PRO A 256 5.89 3.15 -1.25
C PRO A 256 4.55 3.19 -0.51
N ARG A 257 3.96 2.01 -0.27
CA ARG A 257 2.64 1.88 0.37
C ARG A 257 2.71 1.23 1.75
N PHE A 258 3.64 0.29 1.95
CA PHE A 258 3.66 -0.60 3.12
C PHE A 258 4.95 -0.52 3.94
N THR A 259 5.65 0.61 3.87
CA THR A 259 6.83 0.93 4.68
C THR A 259 6.87 2.43 5.00
N TYR A 260 7.73 2.81 5.94
CA TYR A 260 8.03 4.20 6.27
C TYR A 260 9.40 4.26 6.94
N HIS A 261 10.07 5.40 6.84
CA HIS A 261 11.43 5.62 7.30
C HIS A 261 11.50 6.87 8.19
N GLY A 262 12.49 6.94 9.07
CA GLY A 262 12.90 8.18 9.74
C GLY A 262 14.16 8.70 9.04
N PHE A 263 14.11 9.90 8.47
CA PHE A 263 15.20 10.42 7.66
C PHE A 263 15.19 11.94 7.50
N ARG A 264 16.37 12.48 7.22
CA ARG A 264 16.58 13.81 6.65
C ARG A 264 17.14 13.72 5.24
N TYR A 265 17.95 12.70 4.96
CA TYR A 265 18.69 12.55 3.72
C TYR A 265 18.21 11.31 2.95
N VAL A 266 18.17 11.43 1.62
CA VAL A 266 17.88 10.31 0.72
C VAL A 266 18.94 10.20 -0.36
N GLU A 267 19.56 9.04 -0.48
CA GLU A 267 20.45 8.71 -1.59
C GLU A 267 19.66 8.04 -2.70
N VAL A 268 19.83 8.53 -3.91
CA VAL A 268 19.25 7.99 -5.14
C VAL A 268 20.37 7.48 -6.03
N THR A 269 20.30 6.19 -6.36
CA THR A 269 21.25 5.51 -7.26
C THR A 269 20.53 4.72 -8.34
N GLY A 270 21.23 4.40 -9.43
CA GLY A 270 20.66 3.68 -10.57
C GLY A 270 19.85 4.56 -11.53
N PHE A 271 20.03 5.88 -11.42
CA PHE A 271 19.49 6.89 -12.34
C PHE A 271 20.65 7.56 -13.09
N HIS A 272 20.57 7.58 -14.42
CA HIS A 272 21.55 8.16 -15.34
C HIS A 272 20.85 9.03 -16.38
#